data_AF-A0A6H1NHK0-F1
#
_entry.id   AF-A0A6H1NHK0-F1
#
_cell.length_a   1.000
_cell.length_b   1.000
_cell.length_c   1.000
_cell.angle_alpha   90.00
_cell.angle_beta   90.00
_cell.angle_gamma   90.00
#
_symmetry.space_group_name_H-M   'P 1'
#
loop_
_entity.id
_entity.type
_entity.pdbx_description
1 polymer ?
#
loop_
_entity_poly.entity_id
_entity_poly.type
_entity_poly.pdbx_seq_one_letter_code
_entity_poly.pdbx_strand_id
1 'polypeptide(L)'
;MTTLLQELSKKAAERWAAVLLGPGLLFVIGSVVANRQRFDHALDLDRLRAYVRALAGDRSHQEPGRLVVAAAVVLLSSALMGLVATSAGRFVEHVWMPTRPRWYVDSLTRRRVSRWERADSALTAAVAEAGRAAGPRPLARYGAPRALSRCAPSESPAGRGLGALPDQPTWLAQRMDGAAERVRQRYSLDLAAIWPHVWAVADGQVREDVRAVRDNYAVAGRLAAWGGLYLALALATGWWPAALFALALLLTARRRARDAIDTLAVLVESTVDLYVRDVAERLGVACSEPFSAATASRINIILRPAGP
;
A
#
# COMPACT_ATOMS: atom_id res chain seq x y z
N MET A 1 -30.43 11.71 -25.31
CA MET A 1 -29.71 10.71 -24.48
C MET A 1 -28.25 10.49 -24.90
N THR A 2 -27.82 10.93 -26.08
CA THR A 2 -26.42 10.84 -26.57
C THR A 2 -25.50 11.92 -25.98
N THR A 3 -26.03 13.10 -25.68
CA THR A 3 -25.27 14.25 -25.16
C THR A 3 -24.74 14.04 -23.74
N LEU A 4 -25.52 13.40 -22.86
CA LEU A 4 -25.08 13.03 -21.50
C LEU A 4 -24.02 11.93 -21.54
N LEU A 5 -24.17 10.93 -22.42
CA LEU A 5 -23.17 9.90 -22.66
C LEU A 5 -21.86 10.50 -23.22
N GLN A 6 -21.96 11.51 -24.10
CA GLN A 6 -20.80 12.25 -24.62
C GLN A 6 -20.11 13.10 -23.55
N GLU A 7 -20.86 13.80 -22.71
CA GLU A 7 -20.26 14.57 -21.60
C GLU A 7 -19.62 13.66 -20.55
N LEU A 8 -20.25 12.52 -20.25
CA LEU A 8 -19.70 11.52 -19.34
C LEU A 8 -18.46 10.85 -19.95
N SER A 9 -18.47 10.51 -21.23
CA SER A 9 -17.31 9.95 -21.91
C SER A 9 -16.18 10.97 -22.04
N LYS A 10 -16.51 12.25 -22.25
CA LYS A 10 -15.53 13.34 -22.35
C LYS A 10 -14.90 13.64 -21.00
N LYS A 11 -15.68 13.79 -19.92
CA LYS A 11 -15.14 13.97 -18.57
C LYS A 11 -14.35 12.76 -18.10
N ALA A 12 -14.80 11.55 -18.43
CA ALA A 12 -14.01 10.35 -18.19
C ALA A 12 -12.70 10.42 -18.99
N ALA A 13 -12.74 10.65 -20.30
CA ALA A 13 -11.56 10.73 -21.15
C ALA A 13 -10.58 11.80 -20.69
N GLU A 14 -11.04 13.00 -20.31
CA GLU A 14 -10.20 14.07 -19.77
C GLU A 14 -9.55 13.68 -18.44
N ARG A 15 -10.28 12.99 -17.55
CA ARG A 15 -9.75 12.55 -16.26
C ARG A 15 -8.76 11.40 -16.39
N TRP A 16 -9.04 10.43 -17.26
CA TRP A 16 -8.10 9.36 -17.60
C TRP A 16 -6.89 9.89 -18.36
N ALA A 17 -7.08 10.86 -19.26
CA ALA A 17 -6.01 11.54 -19.96
C ALA A 17 -5.10 12.29 -18.98
N ALA A 18 -5.64 13.09 -18.06
CA ALA A 18 -4.82 13.77 -17.06
C ALA A 18 -4.05 12.79 -16.15
N VAL A 19 -4.68 11.67 -15.78
CA VAL A 19 -4.07 10.65 -14.91
C VAL A 19 -3.02 9.79 -15.64
N LEU A 20 -3.16 9.52 -16.96
CA LEU A 20 -2.20 8.73 -17.74
C LEU A 20 -1.16 9.59 -18.47
N LEU A 21 -1.59 10.64 -19.16
CA LEU A 21 -0.73 11.48 -20.00
C LEU A 21 0.12 12.43 -19.17
N GLY A 22 -0.39 12.99 -18.07
CA GLY A 22 0.40 13.91 -17.24
C GLY A 22 1.69 13.25 -16.72
N PRO A 23 1.60 12.12 -15.98
CA PRO A 23 2.77 11.43 -15.47
C PRO A 23 3.62 10.78 -16.57
N GLY A 24 2.97 10.22 -17.60
CA GLY A 24 3.66 9.57 -18.72
C GLY A 24 4.47 10.56 -19.57
N LEU A 25 3.94 11.75 -19.82
CA LEU A 25 4.64 12.80 -20.55
C LEU A 25 5.86 13.31 -19.77
N LEU A 26 5.70 13.52 -18.45
CA LEU A 26 6.82 13.88 -17.58
C LEU A 26 7.91 12.80 -17.59
N PHE A 27 7.52 11.52 -17.59
CA PHE A 27 8.48 10.43 -17.67
C PHE A 27 9.20 10.40 -19.03
N VAL A 28 8.49 10.62 -20.14
CA VAL A 28 9.10 10.65 -21.48
C VAL A 28 10.05 11.84 -21.60
N ILE A 29 9.65 13.04 -21.17
CA ILE A 29 10.52 14.24 -21.14
C ILE A 29 11.75 13.96 -20.28
N GLY A 30 11.55 13.44 -19.05
CA GLY A 30 12.62 13.07 -18.14
C GLY A 30 13.57 12.03 -18.73
N SER A 31 13.05 11.05 -19.47
CA SER A 31 13.84 10.00 -20.13
C SER A 31 14.71 10.55 -21.25
N VAL A 32 14.16 11.47 -22.06
CA VAL A 32 14.92 12.14 -23.13
C VAL A 32 16.05 12.99 -22.53
N VAL A 33 15.78 13.73 -21.46
CA VAL A 33 16.79 14.53 -20.74
C VAL A 33 17.86 13.62 -20.11
N ALA A 34 17.45 12.55 -19.42
CA ALA A 34 18.33 11.61 -18.74
C ALA A 34 19.30 10.92 -19.71
N ASN A 35 18.80 10.46 -20.87
CA ASN A 35 19.61 9.79 -21.88
C ASN A 35 20.70 10.71 -22.47
N ARG A 36 20.47 12.04 -22.44
CA ARG A 36 21.40 13.03 -23.00
C ARG A 36 22.41 13.56 -21.98
N GLN A 37 22.01 13.72 -20.72
CA GLN A 37 22.84 14.41 -19.71
C GLN A 37 23.77 13.48 -18.92
N ARG A 38 23.45 12.18 -18.78
CA ARG A 38 24.26 11.15 -18.07
C ARG A 38 24.85 11.66 -16.72
N PHE A 39 25.82 10.93 -16.16
CA PHE A 39 26.33 11.13 -14.80
C PHE A 39 27.04 12.50 -14.61
N ASP A 40 27.80 12.99 -15.59
CA ASP A 40 28.69 14.16 -15.43
C ASP A 40 28.00 15.53 -15.56
N HIS A 41 26.83 15.64 -16.21
CA HIS A 41 26.18 16.93 -16.49
C HIS A 41 24.69 16.93 -16.15
N ALA A 42 24.32 16.22 -15.08
CA ALA A 42 22.94 15.90 -14.72
C ALA A 42 22.01 17.12 -14.44
N LEU A 43 22.57 18.31 -14.23
CA LEU A 43 21.84 19.56 -13.99
C LEU A 43 22.35 20.73 -14.86
N ASP A 44 23.03 20.45 -15.97
CA ASP A 44 23.54 21.50 -16.84
C ASP A 44 22.40 22.11 -17.67
N LEU A 45 21.84 23.19 -17.12
CA LEU A 45 20.73 23.97 -17.69
C LEU A 45 21.13 24.65 -19.01
N ASP A 46 22.39 24.99 -19.20
CA ASP A 46 22.85 25.69 -20.39
C ASP A 46 22.97 24.74 -21.58
N ARG A 47 23.37 23.48 -21.34
CA ARG A 47 23.35 22.42 -22.36
C ARG A 47 21.93 22.06 -22.78
N LEU A 48 20.97 22.05 -21.85
CA LEU A 48 19.56 21.85 -22.16
C LEU A 48 19.01 23.01 -23.01
N ARG A 49 19.33 24.25 -22.65
CA ARG A 49 18.92 25.45 -23.41
C ARG A 49 19.54 25.47 -24.81
N ALA A 50 20.82 25.12 -24.95
CA ALA A 50 21.48 25.01 -26.23
C ALA A 50 20.83 23.95 -27.13
N TYR A 51 20.45 22.80 -26.56
CA TYR A 51 19.74 21.76 -27.28
C TYR A 51 18.33 22.19 -27.73
N VAL A 52 17.54 22.80 -26.84
CA VAL A 52 16.20 23.31 -27.19
C VAL A 52 16.30 24.38 -28.29
N ARG A 53 17.30 25.26 -28.24
CA ARG A 53 17.56 26.25 -29.30
C ARG A 53 18.02 25.61 -30.60
N ALA A 54 18.86 24.58 -30.55
CA ALA A 54 19.28 23.83 -31.72
C ALA A 54 18.09 23.11 -32.37
N LEU A 55 17.20 22.53 -31.56
CA LEU A 55 15.98 21.86 -32.02
C LEU A 55 14.97 22.86 -32.60
N ALA A 56 14.83 24.04 -31.99
CA ALA A 56 13.97 25.12 -32.50
C ALA A 56 14.55 25.81 -33.75
N GLY A 57 15.86 25.79 -33.92
CA GLY A 57 16.57 26.39 -35.05
C GLY A 57 16.70 25.48 -36.28
N ASP A 58 16.46 24.18 -36.13
CA ASP A 58 16.56 23.23 -37.23
C ASP A 58 15.33 23.34 -38.16
N ARG A 59 15.55 23.83 -39.39
CA ARG A 59 14.51 24.01 -40.42
C ARG A 59 13.86 22.69 -40.85
N SER A 60 14.39 21.54 -40.41
CA SER A 60 13.84 20.20 -40.68
C SER A 60 12.45 19.94 -40.05
N HIS A 61 12.01 20.81 -39.12
CA HIS A 61 10.68 20.81 -38.51
C HIS A 61 9.60 21.54 -39.31
N GLN A 62 9.90 22.06 -40.50
CA GLN A 62 8.91 22.75 -41.35
C GLN A 62 7.93 21.81 -42.06
N GLU A 63 8.14 20.50 -42.03
CA GLU A 63 7.15 19.54 -42.53
C GLU A 63 6.13 19.18 -41.44
N PRO A 64 4.85 19.62 -41.55
CA PRO A 64 3.84 19.37 -40.54
C PRO A 64 3.63 17.88 -40.27
N GLY A 65 3.87 17.02 -41.27
CA GLY A 65 3.78 15.56 -41.12
C GLY A 65 4.77 14.97 -40.09
N ARG A 66 6.00 15.48 -40.02
CA ARG A 66 7.00 15.00 -39.04
C ARG A 66 6.65 15.42 -37.62
N LEU A 67 6.09 16.61 -37.43
CA LEU A 67 5.63 17.08 -36.12
C LEU A 67 4.47 16.21 -35.61
N VAL A 68 3.51 15.87 -36.49
CA VAL A 68 2.39 14.99 -36.14
C VAL A 68 2.88 13.60 -35.76
N VAL A 69 3.80 13.01 -36.53
CA VAL A 69 4.36 11.69 -36.22
C VAL A 69 5.15 11.72 -34.91
N ALA A 70 5.99 12.72 -34.68
CA ALA A 70 6.75 12.86 -33.43
C ALA A 70 5.82 13.04 -32.22
N ALA A 71 4.80 13.89 -32.33
CA ALA A 71 3.78 14.05 -31.30
C ALA A 71 3.02 12.74 -31.05
N ALA A 72 2.62 12.02 -32.11
CA ALA A 72 1.95 10.73 -31.99
C ALA A 72 2.83 9.69 -31.29
N VAL A 73 4.12 9.59 -31.63
CA VAL A 73 5.06 8.68 -30.98
C VAL A 73 5.24 9.02 -29.50
N VAL A 74 5.37 10.31 -29.15
CA VAL A 74 5.46 10.75 -27.75
C VAL A 74 4.18 10.41 -26.98
N LEU A 75 3.01 10.70 -27.56
CA LEU A 75 1.72 10.42 -26.94
C LEU A 75 1.49 8.91 -26.76
N LEU A 76 1.81 8.10 -27.77
CA LEU A 76 1.74 6.63 -27.70
C LEU A 76 2.70 6.07 -26.64
N SER A 77 3.94 6.57 -26.60
CA SER A 77 4.92 6.17 -25.58
C SER A 77 4.46 6.54 -24.17
N SER A 78 3.90 7.74 -24.00
CA SER A 78 3.30 8.18 -22.74
C SER A 78 2.12 7.29 -22.32
N ALA A 79 1.24 6.95 -23.26
CA ALA A 79 0.08 6.10 -23.00
C ALA A 79 0.50 4.67 -22.61
N LEU A 80 1.46 4.09 -23.34
CA LEU A 80 2.04 2.79 -23.04
C LEU A 80 2.67 2.77 -21.64
N MET A 81 3.40 3.83 -21.27
CA MET A 81 4.03 3.90 -19.96
C MET A 81 3.00 4.07 -18.84
N GLY A 82 1.93 4.83 -19.08
CA GLY A 82 0.78 4.90 -18.16
C GLY A 82 0.10 3.55 -17.95
N LEU A 83 -0.03 2.74 -19.01
CA LEU A 83 -0.56 1.37 -18.94
C LEU A 83 0.34 0.45 -18.12
N VAL A 84 1.66 0.49 -18.38
CA VAL A 84 2.66 -0.26 -17.62
C VAL A 84 2.66 0.14 -16.15
N ALA A 85 2.58 1.43 -15.83
CA ALA A 85 2.50 1.89 -14.45
C ALA A 85 1.20 1.42 -13.76
N THR A 86 0.09 1.39 -14.48
CA THR A 86 -1.20 0.95 -13.94
C THR A 86 -1.22 -0.56 -13.69
N SER A 87 -0.67 -1.37 -14.60
CA SER A 87 -0.55 -2.81 -14.42
C SER A 87 0.47 -3.16 -13.33
N ALA A 88 1.60 -2.47 -13.29
CA ALA A 88 2.60 -2.59 -12.24
C ALA A 88 2.05 -2.18 -10.88
N GLY A 89 1.14 -1.20 -10.79
CA GLY A 89 0.46 -0.84 -9.54
C GLY A 89 -0.28 -2.03 -8.92
N ARG A 90 -1.02 -2.79 -9.73
CA ARG A 90 -1.67 -4.04 -9.27
C ARG A 90 -0.66 -5.09 -8.86
N PHE A 91 0.45 -5.22 -9.59
CA PHE A 91 1.52 -6.14 -9.21
C PHE A 91 2.15 -5.76 -7.87
N VAL A 92 2.38 -4.47 -7.63
CA VAL A 92 2.89 -3.93 -6.37
C VAL A 92 1.92 -4.23 -5.23
N GLU A 93 0.62 -4.08 -5.43
CA GLU A 93 -0.39 -4.49 -4.43
C GLU A 93 -0.31 -5.98 -4.10
N HIS A 94 -0.09 -6.84 -5.10
CA HIS A 94 0.09 -8.28 -4.90
C HIS A 94 1.41 -8.63 -4.19
N VAL A 95 2.46 -7.84 -4.41
CA VAL A 95 3.73 -7.98 -3.68
C VAL A 95 3.56 -7.52 -2.22
N TRP A 96 2.74 -6.49 -1.99
CA TRP A 96 2.43 -5.99 -0.65
C TRP A 96 1.49 -6.91 0.13
N MET A 97 0.60 -7.64 -0.53
CA MET A 97 -0.32 -8.61 0.07
C MET A 97 -0.28 -9.95 -0.70
N PRO A 98 0.77 -10.76 -0.49
CA PRO A 98 0.89 -12.05 -1.17
C PRO A 98 -0.18 -13.02 -0.64
N THR A 99 -1.03 -13.53 -1.53
CA THR A 99 -2.15 -14.41 -1.19
C THR A 99 -1.81 -15.90 -1.15
N ARG A 100 -0.57 -16.32 -1.48
CA ARG A 100 -0.12 -17.73 -1.57
C ARG A 100 1.39 -17.89 -1.35
N PRO A 101 1.88 -19.08 -0.94
CA PRO A 101 3.29 -19.29 -0.63
C PRO A 101 4.11 -19.12 -1.90
N ARG A 102 4.93 -18.08 -1.93
CA ARG A 102 6.00 -17.92 -2.90
C ARG A 102 7.30 -18.10 -2.12
N TRP A 103 8.25 -18.81 -2.68
CA TRP A 103 9.57 -19.04 -2.08
C TRP A 103 10.26 -17.76 -1.53
N TYR A 104 9.95 -16.58 -2.08
CA TYR A 104 10.43 -15.30 -1.54
C TYR A 104 9.73 -14.84 -0.24
N VAL A 105 8.46 -15.23 -0.02
CA VAL A 105 7.67 -14.90 1.17
C VAL A 105 8.32 -15.51 2.41
N ASP A 106 8.74 -16.77 2.33
CA ASP A 106 9.40 -17.46 3.44
C ASP A 106 10.75 -16.81 3.78
N SER A 107 11.51 -16.41 2.76
CA SER A 107 12.79 -15.73 2.95
C SER A 107 12.62 -14.35 3.60
N LEU A 108 11.65 -13.56 3.14
CA LEU A 108 11.36 -12.24 3.72
C LEU A 108 10.82 -12.35 5.14
N THR A 109 9.96 -13.33 5.41
CA THR A 109 9.41 -13.61 6.75
C THR A 109 10.53 -14.02 7.69
N ARG A 110 11.41 -14.96 7.31
CA ARG A 110 12.60 -15.34 8.10
C ARG A 110 13.53 -14.16 8.38
N ARG A 111 13.79 -13.31 7.38
CA ARG A 111 14.60 -12.09 7.58
C ARG A 111 13.95 -11.11 8.55
N ARG A 112 12.62 -11.07 8.58
CA ARG A 112 11.87 -10.18 9.47
C ARG A 112 11.78 -10.74 10.88
N VAL A 113 11.53 -12.03 11.03
CA VAL A 113 11.60 -12.77 12.31
C VAL A 113 12.98 -12.57 12.95
N SER A 114 14.06 -12.82 12.21
CA SER A 114 15.42 -12.61 12.74
C SER A 114 15.74 -11.16 13.12
N ARG A 115 15.11 -10.17 12.47
CA ARG A 115 15.24 -8.75 12.87
C ARG A 115 14.42 -8.44 14.12
N TRP A 116 13.23 -9.02 14.23
CA TRP A 116 12.38 -8.89 15.41
C TRP A 116 13.03 -9.55 16.62
N GLU A 117 13.54 -10.79 16.49
CA GLU A 117 14.29 -11.49 17.55
C GLU A 117 15.50 -10.68 18.04
N ARG A 118 16.22 -10.02 17.13
CA ARG A 118 17.32 -9.10 17.48
C ARG A 118 16.85 -7.86 18.24
N ALA A 119 15.70 -7.30 17.88
CA ALA A 119 15.14 -6.16 18.58
C ALA A 119 14.55 -6.55 19.95
N ASP A 120 13.89 -7.70 20.02
CA ASP A 120 13.27 -8.26 21.22
C ASP A 120 14.31 -8.70 22.26
N SER A 121 15.38 -9.36 21.81
CA SER A 121 16.53 -9.68 22.66
C SER A 121 17.21 -8.42 23.19
N ALA A 122 17.35 -7.36 22.38
CA ALA A 122 17.92 -6.08 22.82
C ALA A 122 17.05 -5.39 23.87
N LEU A 123 15.71 -5.43 23.71
CA LEU A 123 14.77 -4.89 24.71
C LEU A 123 14.81 -5.71 25.99
N THR A 124 14.75 -7.04 25.89
CA THR A 124 14.80 -7.95 27.04
C THR A 124 16.10 -7.77 27.82
N ALA A 125 17.23 -7.62 27.12
CA ALA A 125 18.52 -7.32 27.74
C ALA A 125 18.50 -5.97 28.46
N ALA A 126 17.93 -4.92 27.85
CA ALA A 126 17.82 -3.60 28.48
C ALA A 126 16.90 -3.61 29.71
N VAL A 127 15.79 -4.35 29.68
CA VAL A 127 14.90 -4.52 30.84
C VAL A 127 15.58 -5.31 31.94
N ALA A 128 16.31 -6.38 31.61
CA ALA A 128 17.07 -7.17 32.57
C ALA A 128 18.23 -6.39 33.19
N GLU A 129 18.88 -5.50 32.43
CA GLU A 129 19.91 -4.58 32.94
C GLU A 129 19.31 -3.51 33.85
N ALA A 130 18.17 -2.91 33.46
CA ALA A 130 17.44 -1.97 34.30
C ALA A 130 16.94 -2.60 35.61
N GLY A 131 16.45 -3.85 35.56
CA GLY A 131 16.04 -4.61 36.75
C GLY A 131 17.21 -4.94 37.68
N ARG A 132 18.38 -5.27 37.13
CA ARG A 132 19.61 -5.50 37.92
C ARG A 132 20.14 -4.21 38.56
N ALA A 133 20.07 -3.09 37.86
CA ALA A 133 20.48 -1.78 38.38
C ALA A 133 19.51 -1.23 39.45
N ALA A 134 18.23 -1.59 39.39
CA ALA A 134 17.20 -1.15 40.34
C ALA A 134 17.23 -1.90 41.69
N GLY A 135 17.84 -3.08 41.75
CA GLY A 135 17.86 -3.94 42.95
C GLY A 135 16.46 -4.43 43.39
N PRO A 136 16.32 -5.11 44.54
CA PRO A 136 15.08 -5.73 45.00
C PRO A 136 14.00 -4.74 45.50
N ARG A 137 14.05 -3.47 45.09
CA ARG A 137 13.09 -2.46 45.55
C ARG A 137 11.90 -2.38 44.58
N PRO A 138 10.66 -2.33 45.08
CA PRO A 138 9.48 -2.32 44.23
C PRO A 138 9.45 -1.03 43.39
N LEU A 139 9.64 -1.18 42.07
CA LEU A 139 9.66 -0.13 41.05
C LEU A 139 8.30 0.59 40.83
N ALA A 140 7.31 0.36 41.69
CA ALA A 140 5.96 0.89 41.53
C ALA A 140 5.80 2.38 41.92
N ARG A 141 6.80 3.03 42.53
CA ARG A 141 6.62 4.36 43.15
C ARG A 141 7.48 5.51 42.62
N TYR A 142 8.50 5.23 41.81
CA TYR A 142 9.28 6.28 41.14
C TYR A 142 9.20 6.04 39.64
N GLY A 143 8.59 6.99 38.93
CA GLY A 143 8.28 6.90 37.50
C GLY A 143 9.43 6.28 36.71
N ALA A 144 9.07 5.38 35.79
CA ALA A 144 10.01 4.64 34.96
C ALA A 144 11.15 5.56 34.47
N PRO A 145 12.43 5.15 34.64
CA PRO A 145 13.57 5.88 34.11
C PRO A 145 13.29 6.32 32.67
N ARG A 146 13.54 7.59 32.32
CA ARG A 146 13.32 8.14 30.96
C ARG A 146 13.97 7.30 29.84
N ALA A 147 14.96 6.46 30.17
CA ALA A 147 15.55 5.47 29.27
C ALA A 147 14.57 4.35 28.89
N LEU A 148 13.76 3.86 29.83
CA LEU A 148 12.68 2.92 29.56
C LEU A 148 11.52 3.59 28.82
N SER A 149 11.27 4.89 28.93
CA SER A 149 10.26 5.56 28.09
C SER A 149 10.68 5.68 26.61
N ARG A 150 11.97 5.53 26.30
CA ARG A 150 12.51 5.54 24.93
C ARG A 150 12.54 4.14 24.29
N CYS A 151 12.54 3.10 25.12
CA CYS A 151 12.57 1.69 24.71
C CYS A 151 11.26 0.94 25.02
N ALA A 152 10.39 1.51 25.86
CA ALA A 152 9.00 1.08 25.97
C ALA A 152 8.42 1.24 24.56
N PRO A 153 7.81 0.19 23.99
CA PRO A 153 7.07 0.35 22.76
C PRO A 153 6.09 1.47 23.03
N SER A 154 6.30 2.61 22.36
CA SER A 154 5.40 3.74 22.42
C SER A 154 3.99 3.17 22.29
N GLU A 155 3.14 3.48 23.28
CA GLU A 155 1.69 3.28 23.25
C GLU A 155 1.03 4.16 22.18
N SER A 156 1.69 4.30 21.03
CA SER A 156 1.01 4.61 19.79
C SER A 156 -0.09 3.57 19.58
N PRO A 157 -1.25 3.93 19.02
CA PRO A 157 -2.28 2.97 18.61
C PRO A 157 -1.74 1.82 17.72
N ALA A 158 -0.56 2.02 17.09
CA ALA A 158 0.21 1.04 16.34
C ALA A 158 1.01 0.01 17.19
N GLY A 159 1.15 0.21 18.50
CA GLY A 159 1.96 -0.62 19.40
C GLY A 159 1.25 -1.86 19.94
N ARG A 160 -0.08 -1.97 19.79
CA ARG A 160 -0.85 -3.14 20.25
C ARG A 160 -0.60 -4.44 19.47
N GLY A 161 0.21 -4.39 18.41
CA GLY A 161 0.62 -5.55 17.61
C GLY A 161 2.08 -5.99 17.79
N LEU A 162 2.86 -5.35 18.67
CA LEU A 162 4.31 -5.63 18.82
C LEU A 162 4.65 -6.89 19.61
N GLY A 163 3.67 -7.57 20.22
CA GLY A 163 3.89 -8.81 20.97
C GLY A 163 3.69 -10.11 20.17
N ALA A 164 3.23 -10.04 18.92
CA ALA A 164 3.03 -11.23 18.08
C ALA A 164 4.22 -11.40 17.12
N LEU A 165 4.73 -12.64 17.03
CA LEU A 165 5.78 -13.00 16.08
C LEU A 165 5.38 -12.56 14.66
N PRO A 166 6.28 -11.94 13.87
CA PRO A 166 5.94 -11.53 12.51
C PRO A 166 5.84 -12.74 11.59
N ASP A 167 4.63 -13.27 11.42
CA ASP A 167 4.34 -14.43 10.57
C ASP A 167 4.06 -14.06 9.10
N GLN A 168 3.96 -12.77 8.79
CA GLN A 168 3.68 -12.28 7.44
C GLN A 168 4.87 -11.53 6.79
N PRO A 169 5.04 -11.64 5.46
CA PRO A 169 6.22 -11.13 4.75
C PRO A 169 6.30 -9.60 4.71
N THR A 170 5.15 -8.92 4.77
CA THR A 170 5.06 -7.47 4.71
C THR A 170 4.33 -6.93 5.93
N TRP A 171 4.63 -5.69 6.29
CA TRP A 171 3.94 -5.03 7.40
C TRP A 171 2.44 -4.89 7.12
N LEU A 172 2.06 -4.69 5.86
CA LEU A 172 0.66 -4.54 5.44
C LEU A 172 -0.11 -5.86 5.60
N ALA A 173 0.48 -6.98 5.16
CA ALA A 173 -0.10 -8.30 5.36
C ALA A 173 -0.26 -8.61 6.86
N GLN A 174 0.78 -8.37 7.68
CA GLN A 174 0.71 -8.55 9.13
C GLN A 174 -0.42 -7.72 9.76
N ARG A 175 -0.61 -6.48 9.31
CA ARG A 175 -1.60 -5.57 9.91
C ARG A 175 -3.04 -6.06 9.69
N MET A 176 -3.32 -6.56 8.50
CA MET A 176 -4.62 -7.13 8.13
C MET A 176 -4.82 -8.53 8.73
N ASP A 177 -3.77 -9.35 8.78
CA ASP A 177 -3.79 -10.65 9.44
C ASP A 177 -4.07 -10.51 10.95
N GLY A 178 -3.45 -9.53 11.61
CA GLY A 178 -3.76 -9.20 12.99
C GLY A 178 -5.21 -8.73 13.21
N ALA A 179 -5.85 -8.09 12.21
CA ALA A 179 -7.28 -7.77 12.29
C ALA A 179 -8.16 -9.01 12.10
N ALA A 180 -7.80 -9.90 11.15
CA ALA A 180 -8.47 -11.18 10.98
C ALA A 180 -8.38 -12.04 12.24
N GLU A 181 -7.22 -12.04 12.90
CA GLU A 181 -6.99 -12.81 14.12
C GLU A 181 -7.75 -12.24 15.32
N ARG A 182 -7.85 -10.91 15.47
CA ARG A 182 -8.71 -10.31 16.51
C ARG A 182 -10.18 -10.67 16.32
N VAL A 183 -10.68 -10.65 15.07
CA VAL A 183 -12.04 -11.10 14.75
C VAL A 183 -12.21 -12.58 15.07
N ARG A 184 -11.23 -13.42 14.74
CA ARG A 184 -11.23 -14.85 15.04
C ARG A 184 -11.25 -15.11 16.54
N GLN A 185 -10.44 -14.40 17.32
CA GLN A 185 -10.39 -14.55 18.78
C GLN A 185 -11.68 -14.06 19.45
N ARG A 186 -12.27 -12.96 18.97
CA ARG A 186 -13.48 -12.38 19.55
C ARG A 186 -14.75 -13.15 19.20
N TYR A 187 -14.87 -13.59 17.96
CA TYR A 187 -16.10 -14.18 17.43
C TYR A 187 -15.98 -15.66 17.07
N SER A 188 -14.80 -16.28 17.19
CA SER A 188 -14.54 -17.66 16.71
C SER A 188 -14.88 -17.88 15.23
N LEU A 189 -14.89 -16.80 14.44
CA LEU A 189 -15.27 -16.78 13.03
C LEU A 189 -14.09 -16.39 12.16
N ASP A 190 -13.94 -17.05 11.02
CA ASP A 190 -12.90 -16.70 10.06
C ASP A 190 -13.32 -15.48 9.24
N LEU A 191 -12.54 -14.40 9.32
CA LEU A 191 -12.82 -13.15 8.62
C LEU A 191 -13.02 -13.39 7.11
N ALA A 192 -12.18 -14.23 6.50
CA ALA A 192 -12.26 -14.50 5.07
C ALA A 192 -13.58 -15.16 4.63
N ALA A 193 -14.17 -16.00 5.50
CA ALA A 193 -15.42 -16.70 5.21
C ALA A 193 -16.65 -15.81 5.46
N ILE A 194 -16.62 -15.00 6.53
CA ILE A 194 -17.76 -14.17 6.90
C ILE A 194 -17.82 -12.84 6.14
N TRP A 195 -16.70 -12.33 5.65
CA TRP A 195 -16.61 -11.02 5.00
C TRP A 195 -17.59 -10.82 3.83
N PRO A 196 -17.79 -11.76 2.89
CA PRO A 196 -18.76 -11.59 1.80
C PRO A 196 -20.20 -11.41 2.29
N HIS A 197 -20.55 -12.08 3.40
CA HIS A 197 -21.88 -12.02 4.00
C HIS A 197 -22.08 -10.71 4.75
N VAL A 198 -21.09 -10.30 5.55
CA VAL A 198 -21.07 -8.98 6.20
C VAL A 198 -21.16 -7.87 5.16
N TRP A 199 -20.44 -7.98 4.05
CA TRP A 199 -20.49 -7.01 2.95
C TRP A 199 -21.87 -6.91 2.28
N ALA A 200 -22.59 -8.02 2.16
CA ALA A 200 -23.94 -8.04 1.59
C ALA A 200 -24.95 -7.33 2.51
N VAL A 201 -24.77 -7.43 3.82
CA VAL A 201 -25.67 -6.85 4.83
C VAL A 201 -25.31 -5.40 5.18
N ALA A 202 -24.02 -5.03 5.06
CA ALA A 202 -23.51 -3.71 5.38
C ALA A 202 -24.25 -2.59 4.63
N ASP A 203 -24.42 -1.47 5.33
CA ASP A 203 -25.04 -0.26 4.78
C ASP A 203 -24.27 0.31 3.57
N GLY A 204 -24.97 1.10 2.74
CA GLY A 204 -24.39 1.82 1.61
C GLY A 204 -23.19 2.68 2.02
N GLN A 205 -23.30 3.44 3.11
CA GLN A 205 -22.23 4.33 3.58
C GLN A 205 -20.97 3.56 3.94
N VAL A 206 -21.09 2.47 4.70
CA VAL A 206 -19.94 1.65 5.11
C VAL A 206 -19.24 1.04 3.90
N ARG A 207 -20.01 0.59 2.90
CA ARG A 207 -19.42 0.07 1.66
C ARG A 207 -18.68 1.15 0.87
N GLU A 208 -19.17 2.39 0.86
CA GLU A 208 -18.50 3.52 0.22
C GLU A 208 -17.21 3.89 0.95
N ASP A 209 -17.22 3.95 2.28
CA ASP A 209 -16.03 4.25 3.09
C ASP A 209 -14.93 3.20 2.86
N VAL A 210 -15.27 1.91 2.87
CA VAL A 210 -14.32 0.84 2.59
C VAL A 210 -13.79 0.92 1.17
N ARG A 211 -14.64 1.21 0.17
CA ARG A 211 -14.19 1.40 -1.23
C ARG A 211 -13.26 2.60 -1.35
N ALA A 212 -13.56 3.72 -0.71
CA ALA A 212 -12.71 4.91 -0.73
C ALA A 212 -11.32 4.64 -0.17
N VAL A 213 -11.22 3.90 0.95
CA VAL A 213 -9.92 3.51 1.52
C VAL A 213 -9.17 2.55 0.59
N ARG A 214 -9.86 1.60 -0.05
CA ARG A 214 -9.25 0.70 -1.05
C ARG A 214 -8.75 1.47 -2.28
N ASP A 215 -9.47 2.48 -2.74
CA ASP A 215 -9.05 3.33 -3.86
C ASP A 215 -7.80 4.14 -3.51
N ASN A 216 -7.71 4.65 -2.27
CA ASN A 216 -6.51 5.32 -1.77
C ASN A 216 -5.29 4.38 -1.73
N TYR A 217 -5.50 3.12 -1.34
CA TYR A 217 -4.46 2.10 -1.39
C TYR A 217 -4.00 1.84 -2.84
N ALA A 218 -4.94 1.74 -3.79
CA ALA A 218 -4.61 1.56 -5.21
C ALA A 218 -3.86 2.77 -5.81
N VAL A 219 -4.20 3.99 -5.38
CA VAL A 219 -3.43 5.20 -5.72
C VAL A 219 -1.99 5.09 -5.21
N ALA A 220 -1.78 4.60 -3.99
CA ALA A 220 -0.43 4.38 -3.46
C ALA A 220 0.35 3.31 -4.25
N GLY A 221 -0.30 2.22 -4.67
CA GLY A 221 0.29 1.21 -5.55
C GLY A 221 0.78 1.79 -6.89
N ARG A 222 -0.04 2.65 -7.53
CA ARG A 222 0.37 3.37 -8.75
C ARG A 222 1.56 4.30 -8.53
N LEU A 223 1.62 5.02 -7.41
CA LEU A 223 2.77 5.87 -7.07
C LEU A 223 4.05 5.05 -6.92
N ALA A 224 3.97 3.88 -6.28
CA ALA A 224 5.11 2.98 -6.17
C ALA A 224 5.57 2.44 -7.52
N ALA A 225 4.64 2.13 -8.43
CA ALA A 225 4.96 1.72 -9.79
C ALA A 225 5.73 2.81 -10.56
N TRP A 226 5.28 4.07 -10.49
CA TRP A 226 6.02 5.20 -11.05
C TRP A 226 7.41 5.36 -10.42
N GLY A 227 7.51 5.24 -9.10
CA GLY A 227 8.80 5.25 -8.41
C GLY A 227 9.75 4.16 -8.92
N GLY A 228 9.23 2.95 -9.18
CA GLY A 228 9.99 1.86 -9.80
C GLY A 228 10.46 2.16 -11.22
N LEU A 229 9.61 2.78 -12.05
CA LEU A 229 9.99 3.21 -13.40
C LEU A 229 11.10 4.27 -13.38
N TYR A 230 11.00 5.29 -12.51
CA TYR A 230 12.05 6.29 -12.34
C TYR A 230 13.34 5.67 -11.79
N LEU A 231 13.25 4.66 -10.92
CA LEU A 231 14.43 3.94 -10.43
C LEU A 231 15.11 3.15 -11.54
N ALA A 232 14.35 2.45 -12.38
CA ALA A 232 14.86 1.76 -13.55
C ALA A 232 15.54 2.73 -14.53
N LEU A 233 14.92 3.90 -14.75
CA LEU A 233 15.51 4.97 -15.56
C LEU A 233 16.83 5.47 -14.96
N ALA A 234 16.87 5.70 -13.64
CA ALA A 234 18.06 6.16 -12.94
C ALA A 234 19.21 5.14 -13.01
N LEU A 235 18.90 3.85 -12.87
CA LEU A 235 19.88 2.76 -12.99
C LEU A 235 20.38 2.60 -14.43
N ALA A 236 19.51 2.73 -15.42
CA ALA A 236 19.87 2.58 -16.83
C ALA A 236 20.70 3.75 -17.37
N THR A 237 20.43 4.98 -16.90
CA THR A 237 21.09 6.19 -17.41
C THR A 237 22.16 6.75 -16.48
N GLY A 238 22.20 6.29 -15.22
CA GLY A 238 23.05 6.86 -14.18
C GLY A 238 22.61 8.26 -13.73
N TRP A 239 21.42 8.73 -14.10
CA TRP A 239 20.96 10.09 -13.80
C TRP A 239 20.43 10.17 -12.36
N TRP A 240 21.24 10.70 -11.44
CA TRP A 240 20.92 10.78 -10.01
C TRP A 240 19.61 11.54 -9.66
N PRO A 241 19.16 12.58 -10.40
CA PRO A 241 17.88 13.24 -10.09
C PRO A 241 16.70 12.28 -10.21
N ALA A 242 16.70 11.38 -11.21
CA ALA A 242 15.68 10.35 -11.31
C ALA A 242 15.71 9.39 -10.12
N ALA A 243 16.89 9.10 -9.54
CA ALA A 243 16.99 8.29 -8.33
C ALA A 243 16.34 9.00 -7.12
N LEU A 244 16.52 10.32 -6.98
CA LEU A 244 15.85 11.08 -5.91
C LEU A 244 14.33 11.14 -6.11
N PHE A 245 13.85 11.39 -7.32
CA PHE A 245 12.43 11.35 -7.64
C PHE A 245 11.83 9.96 -7.36
N ALA A 246 12.53 8.91 -7.78
CA ALA A 246 12.14 7.53 -7.48
C ALA A 246 12.05 7.28 -5.97
N LEU A 247 13.06 7.67 -5.22
CA LEU A 247 13.10 7.51 -3.76
C LEU A 247 11.94 8.27 -3.09
N ALA A 248 11.70 9.52 -3.46
CA ALA A 248 10.61 10.33 -2.93
C ALA A 248 9.23 9.71 -3.21
N LEU A 249 9.02 9.21 -4.44
CA LEU A 249 7.78 8.52 -4.82
C LEU A 249 7.59 7.22 -4.03
N LEU A 250 8.62 6.39 -3.92
CA LEU A 250 8.57 5.13 -3.18
C LEU A 250 8.33 5.34 -1.68
N LEU A 251 8.96 6.34 -1.07
CA LEU A 251 8.74 6.69 0.34
C LEU A 251 7.31 7.19 0.56
N THR A 252 6.82 8.08 -0.30
CA THR A 252 5.45 8.59 -0.25
C THR A 252 4.42 7.48 -0.42
N ALA A 253 4.61 6.62 -1.41
CA ALA A 253 3.76 5.48 -1.68
C ALA A 253 3.74 4.53 -0.48
N ARG A 254 4.90 4.24 0.12
CA ARG A 254 5.00 3.39 1.31
C ARG A 254 4.27 3.97 2.52
N ARG A 255 4.37 5.28 2.76
CA ARG A 255 3.63 5.94 3.86
C ARG A 255 2.13 5.85 3.63
N ARG A 256 1.65 6.30 2.46
CA ARG A 256 0.22 6.26 2.10
C ARG A 256 -0.36 4.85 2.14
N ALA A 257 0.38 3.85 1.67
CA ALA A 257 -0.07 2.47 1.71
C ALA A 257 -0.21 1.94 3.16
N ARG A 258 0.68 2.37 4.07
CA ARG A 258 0.57 2.01 5.49
C ARG A 258 -0.63 2.66 6.16
N ASP A 259 -0.79 3.97 5.96
CA ASP A 259 -1.90 4.74 6.53
C ASP A 259 -3.26 4.18 6.05
N ALA A 260 -3.38 3.89 4.75
CA ALA A 260 -4.60 3.32 4.18
C ALA A 260 -4.92 1.93 4.76
N ILE A 261 -3.93 1.05 4.96
CA ILE A 261 -4.16 -0.28 5.53
C ILE A 261 -4.49 -0.23 7.03
N ASP A 262 -3.92 0.72 7.76
CA ASP A 262 -4.27 0.93 9.17
C ASP A 262 -5.75 1.31 9.31
N THR A 263 -6.21 2.25 8.47
CA THR A 263 -7.63 2.62 8.42
C THR A 263 -8.51 1.46 7.95
N LEU A 264 -8.09 0.74 6.90
CA LEU A 264 -8.86 -0.38 6.37
C LEU A 264 -9.03 -1.49 7.40
N ALA A 265 -7.97 -1.84 8.14
CA ALA A 265 -8.01 -2.87 9.17
C ALA A 265 -9.01 -2.52 10.28
N VAL A 266 -9.02 -1.26 10.74
CA VAL A 266 -9.96 -0.79 11.76
C VAL A 266 -11.40 -0.79 11.21
N LEU A 267 -11.62 -0.28 9.99
CA LEU A 267 -12.95 -0.26 9.39
C LEU A 267 -13.53 -1.65 9.20
N VAL A 268 -12.73 -2.60 8.73
CA VAL A 268 -13.13 -4.00 8.56
C VAL A 268 -13.53 -4.61 9.91
N GLU A 269 -12.73 -4.40 10.95
CA GLU A 269 -13.00 -4.88 12.31
C GLU A 269 -14.29 -4.26 12.87
N SER A 270 -14.46 -2.94 12.78
CA SER A 270 -15.68 -2.25 13.22
C SER A 270 -16.92 -2.67 12.41
N THR A 271 -16.76 -2.93 11.11
CA THR A 271 -17.88 -3.41 10.27
C THR A 271 -18.32 -4.79 10.73
N VAL A 272 -17.38 -5.70 11.03
CA VAL A 272 -17.74 -7.02 11.57
C VAL A 272 -18.39 -6.88 12.95
N ASP A 273 -17.83 -6.06 13.84
CA ASP A 273 -18.39 -5.83 15.18
C ASP A 273 -19.86 -5.37 15.14
N LEU A 274 -20.21 -4.53 14.16
CA LEU A 274 -21.56 -3.99 13.99
C LEU A 274 -22.53 -4.97 13.31
N TYR A 275 -22.10 -5.64 12.23
CA TYR A 275 -23.00 -6.41 11.36
C TYR A 275 -22.95 -7.94 11.54
N VAL A 276 -22.07 -8.47 12.41
CA VAL A 276 -21.98 -9.93 12.64
C VAL A 276 -23.30 -10.53 13.15
N ARG A 277 -24.04 -9.77 13.95
CA ARG A 277 -25.35 -10.18 14.48
C ARG A 277 -26.40 -10.23 13.38
N ASP A 278 -26.50 -9.17 12.58
CA ASP A 278 -27.44 -9.10 11.46
C ASP A 278 -27.20 -10.23 10.44
N VAL A 279 -25.94 -10.60 10.23
CA VAL A 279 -25.59 -11.77 9.41
C VAL A 279 -26.09 -13.06 10.05
N ALA A 280 -25.90 -13.25 11.36
CA ALA A 280 -26.37 -14.44 12.06
C ALA A 280 -27.90 -14.60 12.01
N GLU A 281 -28.63 -13.50 12.21
CA GLU A 281 -30.10 -13.46 12.13
C GLU A 281 -30.59 -13.79 10.72
N ARG A 282 -29.98 -13.20 9.68
CA ARG A 282 -30.32 -13.50 8.28
C ARG A 282 -29.96 -14.92 7.85
N LEU A 283 -28.98 -15.54 8.50
CA LEU A 283 -28.64 -16.96 8.32
C LEU A 283 -29.55 -17.90 9.13
N GLY A 284 -30.53 -17.37 9.87
CA GLY A 284 -31.49 -18.16 10.65
C GLY A 284 -30.90 -18.75 11.95
N VAL A 285 -29.78 -18.21 12.43
CA VAL A 285 -29.17 -18.64 13.70
C VAL A 285 -29.62 -17.71 14.82
N ALA A 286 -30.44 -18.23 15.75
CA ALA A 286 -30.87 -17.46 16.91
C ALA A 286 -29.66 -17.05 17.78
N CYS A 287 -29.45 -15.75 17.95
CA CYS A 287 -28.41 -15.21 18.83
C CYS A 287 -28.95 -15.06 20.25
N SER A 288 -28.44 -15.85 21.19
CA SER A 288 -28.57 -15.56 22.62
C SER A 288 -27.60 -14.43 22.98
N GLU A 289 -28.03 -13.41 23.74
CA GLU A 289 -27.09 -12.42 24.28
C GLU A 289 -26.33 -13.01 25.49
N PRO A 290 -24.98 -12.86 25.58
CA PRO A 290 -24.03 -12.32 24.59
C PRO A 290 -23.63 -13.33 23.49
N PHE A 291 -23.08 -12.83 22.36
CA PHE A 291 -22.65 -13.65 21.21
C PHE A 291 -21.76 -14.81 21.66
N SER A 292 -22.29 -16.03 21.54
CA SER A 292 -21.70 -17.22 22.14
C SER A 292 -20.89 -18.03 21.12
N ALA A 293 -19.90 -18.78 21.61
CA ALA A 293 -19.13 -19.72 20.78
C ALA A 293 -20.01 -20.77 20.07
N ALA A 294 -21.16 -21.12 20.66
CA ALA A 294 -22.15 -22.01 20.04
C ALA A 294 -22.79 -21.39 18.78
N THR A 295 -23.06 -20.08 18.81
CA THR A 295 -23.58 -19.32 17.65
C THR A 295 -22.54 -19.28 16.54
N ALA A 296 -21.28 -18.99 16.89
CA ALA A 296 -20.16 -18.98 15.95
C ALA A 296 -19.93 -20.34 15.27
N SER A 297 -20.02 -21.43 16.04
CA SER A 297 -19.90 -22.79 15.51
C SER A 297 -20.98 -23.11 14.47
N ARG A 298 -22.25 -22.76 14.75
CA ARG A 298 -23.36 -22.95 13.80
C ARG A 298 -23.15 -22.15 12.51
N ILE A 299 -22.70 -20.90 12.63
CA ILE A 299 -22.38 -20.05 11.46
C ILE A 299 -21.22 -20.66 10.65
N ASN A 300 -20.15 -21.12 11.31
CA ASN A 300 -19.02 -21.76 10.62
C ASN A 300 -19.43 -23.02 9.87
N ILE A 301 -20.33 -23.84 10.42
CA ILE A 301 -20.86 -25.03 9.75
C ILE A 301 -21.63 -24.64 8.47
N ILE A 302 -22.41 -23.55 8.51
CA ILE A 302 -23.15 -23.06 7.34
C ILE A 302 -22.19 -22.47 6.28
N LEU A 303 -21.19 -21.70 6.71
CA LEU A 303 -20.26 -21.01 5.81
C LEU A 303 -19.19 -21.95 5.23
N ARG A 304 -18.86 -23.03 5.95
CA ARG A 304 -17.99 -24.12 5.50
C ARG A 304 -18.76 -25.42 5.66
N PRO A 305 -19.64 -25.77 4.70
CA PRO A 305 -20.12 -27.14 4.63
C PRO A 305 -18.86 -28.01 4.55
N ALA A 306 -18.73 -28.97 5.47
CA ALA A 306 -17.63 -29.92 5.43
C ALA A 306 -17.53 -30.45 3.99
N GLY A 307 -16.40 -30.14 3.33
CA GLY A 307 -16.16 -30.68 2.00
C GLY A 307 -16.24 -32.21 2.08
N PRO A 308 -16.76 -32.87 1.03
CA PRO A 308 -16.85 -34.33 0.99
C PRO A 308 -15.49 -35.01 1.19
#